data_AF-A0A9Q1F929-F1
#
_entry.id   AF-A0A9Q1F929-F1
#
_cell.length_a   1.000
_cell.length_b   1.000
_cell.length_c   1.000
_cell.angle_alpha   90.00
_cell.angle_beta   90.00
_cell.angle_gamma   90.00
#
_symmetry.space_group_name_H-M   'P 1'
#
loop_
_entity.id
_entity.type
_entity.pdbx_description
1 polymer ?
#
loop_
_entity_poly.entity_id
_entity_poly.type
_entity_poly.pdbx_seq_one_letter_code
_entity_poly.pdbx_strand_id
1 'polypeptide(L)'
;MQRLARYTTQCIDFQNHPSLLPVSFQEPPEPTVVPSVKWLLTVYSQDILTRLDDTKARITSTYGSILKLDSTRKITKKLAGTAKGTAMWLTSVGNELGQVLVSVLTAQEGAGLDLMADGLVKRYQQAGVDPPAVLYIDCGCCTDAGPDETKLKARFSRWPDILVRLDIWHFMRRIALGCTTDAHQLYPIFMSRLSACIFEWDAADVALLRRAKQNMLIS
;
A
#
# COMPACT_ATOMS: atom_id res chain seq x y z
N MET A 1 -18.98 -29.08 -7.84
CA MET A 1 -19.03 -28.88 -9.31
C MET A 1 -18.53 -30.06 -10.13
N GLN A 2 -17.35 -30.64 -9.86
CA GLN A 2 -16.84 -31.79 -10.62
C GLN A 2 -17.75 -33.03 -10.63
N ARG A 3 -18.54 -33.24 -9.55
CA ARG A 3 -19.50 -34.34 -9.44
C ARG A 3 -20.74 -34.16 -10.32
N LEU A 4 -21.19 -32.91 -10.51
CA LEU A 4 -22.37 -32.58 -11.32
C LEU A 4 -22.05 -32.66 -12.82
N ALA A 5 -20.87 -32.17 -13.22
CA ALA A 5 -20.41 -32.25 -14.61
C ALA A 5 -20.19 -33.72 -15.07
N ARG A 6 -19.72 -34.60 -14.17
CA ARG A 6 -19.58 -36.04 -14.46
C ARG A 6 -20.94 -36.74 -14.60
N TYR A 7 -21.96 -36.31 -13.85
CA TYR A 7 -23.30 -36.89 -13.93
C TYR A 7 -23.95 -36.64 -15.30
N THR A 8 -23.86 -35.41 -15.81
CA THR A 8 -24.49 -35.05 -17.10
C THR A 8 -23.83 -35.71 -18.31
N THR A 9 -22.50 -35.88 -18.31
CA THR A 9 -21.79 -36.53 -19.43
C THR A 9 -22.08 -38.04 -19.47
N GLN A 10 -22.15 -38.70 -18.32
CA GLN A 10 -22.43 -40.15 -18.24
C GLN A 10 -23.88 -40.49 -18.61
N CYS A 11 -24.84 -39.61 -18.37
CA CYS A 11 -26.25 -39.84 -18.73
C CYS A 11 -26.49 -39.77 -20.25
N ILE A 12 -25.75 -38.92 -20.97
CA ILE A 12 -25.84 -38.80 -22.44
C ILE A 12 -25.34 -40.08 -23.10
N ASP A 13 -24.21 -40.62 -22.63
CA ASP A 13 -23.65 -41.89 -23.14
C ASP A 13 -24.60 -43.07 -22.91
N PHE A 14 -25.33 -43.08 -21.78
CA PHE A 14 -26.31 -44.12 -21.45
C PHE A 14 -27.63 -43.99 -22.24
N GLN A 15 -28.09 -42.77 -22.52
CA GLN A 15 -29.30 -42.53 -23.33
C GLN A 15 -29.11 -42.92 -24.80
N ASN A 16 -27.89 -42.81 -25.32
CA ASN A 16 -27.57 -43.14 -26.71
C ASN A 16 -27.34 -44.64 -26.96
N HIS A 17 -27.37 -45.49 -25.92
CA HIS A 17 -27.20 -46.93 -26.06
C HIS A 17 -28.55 -47.64 -26.22
N PRO A 18 -28.75 -48.49 -27.25
CA PRO A 18 -30.01 -49.19 -27.45
C PRO A 18 -30.28 -50.14 -26.27
N SER A 19 -31.37 -49.89 -25.56
CA SER A 19 -31.81 -50.63 -24.37
C SER A 19 -33.24 -51.12 -24.57
N LEU A 20 -33.57 -52.32 -24.11
CA LEU A 20 -34.89 -52.95 -24.32
C LEU A 20 -36.03 -52.32 -23.49
N LEU A 21 -35.71 -51.43 -22.54
CA LEU A 21 -36.67 -50.73 -21.69
C LEU A 21 -36.32 -49.23 -21.59
N PRO A 22 -37.30 -48.32 -21.47
CA PRO A 22 -37.03 -46.90 -21.29
C PRO A 22 -36.29 -46.65 -19.97
N VAL A 23 -35.06 -46.14 -20.05
CA VAL A 23 -34.29 -45.73 -18.87
C VAL A 23 -34.72 -44.32 -18.48
N SER A 24 -35.38 -44.18 -17.33
CA SER A 24 -35.72 -42.88 -16.74
C SER A 24 -34.72 -42.56 -15.63
N PHE A 25 -33.99 -41.45 -15.76
CA PHE A 25 -33.08 -40.96 -14.73
C PHE A 25 -33.81 -40.00 -13.79
N GLN A 26 -33.53 -40.08 -12.49
CA GLN A 26 -33.99 -39.06 -11.55
C GLN A 26 -33.34 -37.71 -11.89
N GLU A 27 -34.16 -36.66 -11.87
CA GLU A 27 -33.68 -35.29 -12.07
C GLU A 27 -32.66 -34.97 -10.98
N PRO A 28 -31.50 -34.38 -11.34
CA PRO A 28 -30.49 -34.04 -10.34
C PRO A 28 -31.09 -33.12 -9.27
N PRO A 29 -30.68 -33.29 -7.99
CA PRO A 29 -31.17 -32.42 -6.93
C PRO A 29 -30.85 -30.96 -7.24
N GLU A 30 -31.78 -30.06 -6.89
CA GLU A 30 -31.60 -28.63 -7.15
C GLU A 30 -30.26 -28.16 -6.56
N PRO A 31 -29.47 -27.39 -7.34
CA PRO A 31 -28.20 -26.89 -6.87
C PRO A 31 -28.45 -25.99 -5.65
N THR A 32 -27.72 -26.26 -4.56
CA THR A 32 -27.78 -25.42 -3.36
C THR A 32 -27.41 -23.99 -3.73
N VAL A 33 -28.27 -23.03 -3.38
CA VAL A 33 -28.00 -21.60 -3.61
C VAL A 33 -26.75 -21.20 -2.83
N VAL A 34 -25.65 -20.98 -3.54
CA VAL A 34 -24.43 -20.45 -2.94
C VAL A 34 -24.52 -18.93 -2.82
N PRO A 35 -24.04 -18.33 -1.71
CA PRO A 35 -24.04 -16.88 -1.58
C PRO A 35 -23.27 -16.21 -2.72
N SER A 36 -23.87 -15.17 -3.30
CA SER A 36 -23.19 -14.37 -4.32
C SER A 36 -22.05 -13.57 -3.71
N VAL A 37 -21.05 -13.20 -4.53
CA VAL A 37 -19.98 -12.27 -4.14
C VAL A 37 -20.54 -10.96 -3.58
N LYS A 38 -21.63 -10.45 -4.19
CA LYS A 38 -22.30 -9.23 -3.72
C LYS A 38 -22.85 -9.39 -2.30
N TRP A 39 -23.47 -10.53 -2.01
CA TRP A 39 -24.00 -10.83 -0.69
C TRP A 39 -22.88 -10.95 0.36
N LEU A 40 -21.80 -11.67 0.03
CA LEU A 40 -20.64 -11.81 0.92
C LEU A 40 -20.02 -10.44 1.26
N LEU A 41 -19.88 -9.56 0.27
CA LEU A 41 -19.38 -8.20 0.49
C LEU A 41 -20.31 -7.36 1.37
N THR A 42 -21.63 -7.49 1.20
CA THR A 42 -22.62 -6.81 2.06
C THR A 42 -22.51 -7.27 3.51
N VAL A 43 -22.47 -8.59 3.74
CA VAL A 43 -22.34 -9.14 5.10
C VAL A 43 -21.02 -8.70 5.73
N TYR A 44 -19.90 -8.78 4.99
CA TYR A 44 -18.61 -8.29 5.46
C TYR A 44 -18.65 -6.79 5.81
N SER A 45 -19.28 -5.96 4.96
CA SER A 45 -19.40 -4.52 5.23
C SER A 45 -20.22 -4.25 6.50
N GLN A 46 -21.32 -4.97 6.69
CA GLN A 46 -22.15 -4.85 7.89
C GLN A 46 -21.39 -5.25 9.15
N ASP A 47 -20.65 -6.36 9.10
CA ASP A 47 -19.80 -6.80 10.21
C ASP A 47 -18.72 -5.75 10.57
N ILE A 48 -18.05 -5.16 9.57
CA ILE A 48 -17.11 -4.05 9.81
C ILE A 48 -17.81 -2.84 10.45
N LEU A 49 -19.04 -2.52 10.03
CA LEU A 49 -19.81 -1.42 10.62
C LEU A 49 -20.12 -1.65 12.11
N THR A 50 -20.29 -2.91 12.54
CA THR A 50 -20.51 -3.22 13.98
C THR A 50 -19.27 -2.99 14.84
N ARG A 51 -18.08 -2.91 14.25
CA ARG A 51 -16.78 -2.81 14.93
C ARG A 51 -16.06 -1.49 14.60
N LEU A 52 -16.82 -0.45 14.26
CA LEU A 52 -16.26 0.85 13.88
C LEU A 52 -15.44 1.49 15.00
N ASP A 53 -15.91 1.41 16.24
CA ASP A 53 -15.20 2.02 17.38
C ASP A 53 -13.88 1.30 17.66
N ASP A 54 -13.86 -0.03 17.60
CA ASP A 54 -12.63 -0.83 17.69
C ASP A 54 -11.68 -0.51 16.54
N THR A 55 -12.21 -0.39 15.32
CA THR A 55 -11.43 -0.02 14.15
C THR A 55 -10.82 1.36 14.33
N LYS A 56 -11.62 2.33 14.77
CA LYS A 56 -11.18 3.69 15.10
C LYS A 56 -10.05 3.65 16.14
N ALA A 57 -10.25 2.95 17.26
CA ALA A 57 -9.25 2.85 18.31
C ALA A 57 -7.94 2.22 17.81
N ARG A 58 -8.01 1.21 16.95
CA ARG A 58 -6.83 0.55 16.36
C ARG A 58 -6.08 1.45 15.38
N ILE A 59 -6.79 2.23 14.58
CA ILE A 59 -6.18 3.10 13.56
C ILE A 59 -5.79 4.48 14.08
N THR A 60 -6.20 4.89 15.27
CA THR A 60 -5.80 6.19 15.84
C THR A 60 -4.67 6.02 16.84
N SER A 61 -3.73 6.94 16.82
CA SER A 61 -2.66 7.00 17.83
C SER A 61 -2.35 8.45 18.16
N THR A 62 -1.52 8.67 19.18
CA THR A 62 -1.08 10.00 19.60
C THR A 62 0.34 10.31 19.16
N TYR A 63 1.19 9.29 19.00
CA TYR A 63 2.63 9.42 18.77
C TYR A 63 3.17 8.33 17.83
N GLY A 64 4.46 8.42 17.53
CA GLY A 64 5.24 7.55 16.65
C GLY A 64 6.65 8.10 16.47
N SER A 65 7.59 7.22 16.14
CA SER A 65 8.99 7.59 15.90
C SER A 65 9.29 7.81 14.41
N ILE A 66 8.46 7.26 13.52
CA ILE A 66 8.56 7.46 12.08
C ILE A 66 7.19 7.91 11.59
N LEU A 67 7.14 9.10 11.00
CA LEU A 67 5.89 9.69 10.54
C LEU A 67 5.78 9.63 9.02
N LYS A 68 4.55 9.58 8.53
CA LYS A 68 4.21 9.80 7.12
C LYS A 68 3.14 10.88 7.04
N LEU A 69 3.37 11.90 6.22
CA LEU A 69 2.39 12.92 5.84
C LEU A 69 1.89 12.63 4.42
N ASP A 70 0.59 12.39 4.30
CA ASP A 70 -0.09 12.06 3.04
C ASP A 70 -1.22 13.06 2.77
N SER A 71 -1.33 13.48 1.51
CA SER A 71 -2.24 14.54 1.09
C SER A 71 -3.14 14.06 -0.05
N THR A 72 -4.46 14.03 0.14
CA THR A 72 -5.38 13.44 -0.85
C THR A 72 -6.72 14.17 -1.03
N ARG A 73 -7.19 14.24 -2.29
CA ARG A 73 -8.56 14.64 -2.66
C ARG A 73 -9.55 13.48 -2.72
N LYS A 74 -9.08 12.23 -2.77
CA LYS A 74 -9.95 11.09 -3.13
C LYS A 74 -10.95 10.77 -2.03
N ILE A 75 -10.51 10.93 -0.78
CA ILE A 75 -11.31 10.63 0.40
C ILE A 75 -12.38 11.69 0.68
N THR A 76 -12.14 12.96 0.31
CA THR A 76 -13.08 14.05 0.57
C THR A 76 -14.41 13.86 -0.16
N LYS A 77 -14.37 13.20 -1.32
CA LYS A 77 -15.57 12.76 -2.08
C LYS A 77 -16.39 11.68 -1.37
N LYS A 78 -15.81 10.98 -0.40
CA LYS A 78 -16.43 9.88 0.36
C LYS A 78 -16.90 10.31 1.74
N LEU A 79 -16.70 11.58 2.12
CA LEU A 79 -17.15 12.09 3.41
C LEU A 79 -18.68 12.07 3.50
N ALA A 80 -19.17 11.76 4.69
CA ALA A 80 -20.58 11.72 5.03
C ALA A 80 -20.87 12.62 6.24
N GLY A 81 -22.15 12.77 6.58
CA GLY A 81 -22.57 13.60 7.70
C GLY A 81 -22.22 15.08 7.50
N THR A 82 -21.84 15.75 8.59
CA THR A 82 -21.52 17.19 8.62
C THR A 82 -20.31 17.59 7.79
N ALA A 83 -19.44 16.63 7.45
CA ALA A 83 -18.24 16.87 6.63
C ALA A 83 -18.48 16.66 5.12
N LYS A 84 -19.68 16.23 4.70
CA LYS A 84 -19.97 15.98 3.29
C LYS A 84 -19.92 17.29 2.48
N GLY A 85 -19.01 17.35 1.52
CA GLY A 85 -18.88 18.51 0.62
C GLY A 85 -18.26 19.75 1.25
N THR A 86 -17.73 19.67 2.48
CA THR A 86 -17.15 20.82 3.18
C THR A 86 -15.65 20.98 2.95
N ALA A 87 -14.99 19.96 2.38
CA ALA A 87 -13.55 19.96 2.15
C ALA A 87 -13.21 19.41 0.76
N MET A 88 -12.11 19.90 0.20
CA MET A 88 -11.56 19.42 -1.07
C MET A 88 -10.30 18.57 -0.84
N TRP A 89 -9.59 18.79 0.27
CA TRP A 89 -8.40 18.06 0.65
C TRP A 89 -8.49 17.46 2.04
N LEU A 90 -7.85 16.30 2.20
CA LEU A 90 -7.48 15.73 3.49
C LEU A 90 -5.96 15.62 3.52
N THR A 91 -5.33 16.20 4.53
CA THR A 91 -3.94 15.89 4.87
C THR A 91 -3.91 15.16 6.20
N SER A 92 -3.20 14.03 6.26
CA SER A 92 -3.09 13.22 7.46
C SER A 92 -1.63 12.92 7.78
N VAL A 93 -1.32 12.84 9.06
CA VAL A 93 -0.04 12.35 9.57
C VAL A 93 -0.29 11.03 10.27
N GLY A 94 0.41 9.97 9.85
CA GLY A 94 0.39 8.66 10.50
C GLY A 94 1.77 8.21 10.97
N ASN A 95 1.82 7.17 11.81
CA ASN A 95 3.05 6.58 12.36
C ASN A 95 3.47 5.28 11.65
N GLU A 96 4.57 4.69 12.11
CA GLU A 96 5.14 3.42 11.64
C GLU A 96 4.17 2.21 11.72
N LEU A 97 3.15 2.28 12.57
CA LEU A 97 2.14 1.22 12.72
C LEU A 97 0.93 1.42 11.79
N GLY A 98 0.95 2.45 10.95
CA GLY A 98 -0.19 2.81 10.09
C GLY A 98 -1.33 3.48 10.85
N GLN A 99 -1.07 4.00 12.06
CA GLN A 99 -2.06 4.72 12.85
C GLN A 99 -2.01 6.21 12.57
N VAL A 100 -3.15 6.88 12.59
CA VAL A 100 -3.33 8.31 12.30
C VAL A 100 -3.20 9.12 13.59
N LEU A 101 -2.31 10.12 13.57
CA LEU A 101 -2.02 11.04 14.67
C LEU A 101 -2.83 12.34 14.58
N VAL A 102 -3.03 12.82 13.35
CA VAL A 102 -3.84 14.01 13.07
C VAL A 102 -4.28 14.00 11.62
N SER A 103 -5.47 14.55 11.38
CA SER A 103 -6.06 14.75 10.07
C SER A 103 -6.66 16.15 9.99
N VAL A 104 -6.40 16.87 8.92
CA VAL A 104 -6.97 18.19 8.65
C VAL A 104 -7.69 18.18 7.31
N LEU A 105 -8.93 18.67 7.33
CA LEU A 105 -9.78 18.82 6.16
C LEU A 105 -9.78 20.30 5.72
N THR A 106 -9.43 20.56 4.46
CA THR A 106 -9.29 21.93 3.94
C THR A 106 -9.89 22.11 2.55
N ALA A 107 -10.14 23.37 2.16
CA ALA A 107 -10.61 23.73 0.83
C ALA A 107 -9.51 23.69 -0.25
N GLN A 108 -8.23 23.72 0.15
CA GLN A 108 -7.09 23.66 -0.76
C GLN A 108 -5.95 22.85 -0.12
N GLU A 109 -5.15 22.20 -0.96
CA GLU A 109 -3.91 21.56 -0.55
C GLU A 109 -2.98 22.54 0.18
N GLY A 110 -2.35 22.09 1.26
CA GLY A 110 -1.37 22.89 1.99
C GLY A 110 -1.96 23.91 2.96
N ALA A 111 -3.25 24.25 2.85
CA ALA A 111 -3.92 25.13 3.81
C ALA A 111 -3.94 24.49 5.21
N GLY A 112 -3.66 25.26 6.26
CA GLY A 112 -3.72 24.80 7.65
C GLY A 112 -2.61 23.84 8.09
N LEU A 113 -1.63 23.52 7.22
CA LEU A 113 -0.54 22.61 7.58
C LEU A 113 0.40 23.18 8.66
N ASP A 114 0.59 24.50 8.73
CA ASP A 114 1.36 25.13 9.80
C ASP A 114 0.74 24.84 11.17
N LEU A 115 -0.57 25.11 11.30
CA LEU A 115 -1.31 24.86 12.54
C LEU A 115 -1.33 23.38 12.91
N MET A 116 -1.43 22.49 11.90
CA MET A 116 -1.36 21.05 12.11
C MET A 116 0.02 20.64 12.66
N ALA A 117 1.10 21.11 12.03
CA ALA A 117 2.47 20.81 12.43
C ALA A 117 2.76 21.36 13.83
N ASP A 118 2.44 22.63 14.09
CA ASP A 118 2.60 23.27 15.40
C ASP A 118 1.85 22.51 16.51
N GLY A 119 0.60 22.12 16.22
CA GLY A 119 -0.21 21.34 17.15
C GLY A 119 0.39 19.98 17.46
N LEU A 120 0.94 19.30 16.45
CA LEU A 120 1.59 18.00 16.62
C LEU A 120 2.89 18.12 17.41
N VAL A 121 3.76 19.07 17.06
CA VAL A 121 5.00 19.36 17.79
C VAL A 121 4.71 19.66 19.25
N LYS A 122 3.76 20.56 19.52
CA LYS A 122 3.36 20.94 20.87
C LYS A 122 2.89 19.72 21.67
N ARG A 123 2.14 18.82 21.05
CA ARG A 123 1.65 17.59 21.69
C ARG A 123 2.79 16.66 22.13
N TYR A 124 3.81 16.46 21.29
CA TYR A 124 5.00 15.68 21.65
C TYR A 124 5.74 16.34 22.82
N GLN A 125 5.99 17.65 22.71
CA GLN A 125 6.69 18.42 23.72
C GLN A 125 5.99 18.38 25.08
N GLN A 126 4.67 18.55 25.11
CA GLN A 126 3.89 18.54 26.35
C GLN A 126 3.84 17.17 27.02
N ALA A 127 3.96 16.10 26.24
CA ALA A 127 3.96 14.73 26.75
C ALA A 127 5.35 14.23 27.15
N GLY A 128 6.42 15.01 26.89
CA GLY A 128 7.79 14.58 27.12
C GLY A 128 8.21 13.39 26.23
N VAL A 129 7.56 13.23 25.08
CA VAL A 129 7.88 12.17 24.10
C VAL A 129 8.92 12.72 23.13
N ASP A 130 9.93 11.90 22.84
CA ASP A 130 11.00 12.28 21.91
C ASP A 130 10.44 12.61 20.52
N PRO A 131 11.02 13.63 19.84
CA PRO A 131 10.68 13.93 18.45
C PRO A 131 10.82 12.71 17.53
N PRO A 132 10.00 12.62 16.47
CA PRO A 132 10.16 11.59 15.46
C PRO A 132 11.49 11.76 14.71
N ALA A 133 12.13 10.63 14.38
CA ALA A 133 13.40 10.61 13.68
C ALA A 133 13.25 10.89 12.17
N VAL A 134 12.13 10.46 11.57
CA VAL A 134 11.92 10.52 10.12
C VAL A 134 10.48 10.97 9.80
N LEU A 135 10.35 11.79 8.76
CA LEU A 135 9.08 12.18 8.14
C LEU A 135 9.08 11.84 6.64
N TYR A 136 8.21 10.92 6.24
CA TYR A 136 7.96 10.57 4.84
C TYR A 136 6.88 11.44 4.22
N ILE A 137 7.12 11.92 3.00
CA ILE A 137 6.19 12.81 2.27
C ILE A 137 6.06 12.45 0.79
N ASP A 138 4.96 12.91 0.18
CA ASP A 138 4.62 12.64 -1.21
C ASP A 138 5.48 13.45 -2.22
N CYS A 139 5.81 14.70 -1.88
CA CYS A 139 6.54 15.63 -2.75
C CYS A 139 7.29 16.70 -1.95
N GLY A 140 8.27 17.37 -2.57
CA GLY A 140 9.00 18.48 -1.93
C GLY A 140 10.17 18.08 -1.03
N CYS A 141 10.67 16.85 -1.14
CA CYS A 141 11.91 16.40 -0.48
C CYS A 141 12.96 15.95 -1.50
N CYS A 142 14.21 15.79 -1.04
CA CYS A 142 15.30 15.15 -1.78
C CYS A 142 15.72 15.97 -3.01
N THR A 143 15.59 17.30 -2.94
CA THR A 143 16.29 18.20 -3.87
C THR A 143 17.51 18.72 -3.14
N ASP A 144 18.64 18.88 -3.83
CA ASP A 144 19.84 19.49 -3.25
C ASP A 144 19.52 20.94 -2.83
N ALA A 145 19.02 21.11 -1.61
CA ALA A 145 18.57 22.36 -1.01
C ALA A 145 17.61 23.22 -1.88
N GLY A 146 16.60 22.62 -2.51
CA GLY A 146 15.54 23.37 -3.19
C GLY A 146 14.57 24.07 -2.21
N PRO A 147 13.89 25.16 -2.60
CA PRO A 147 13.02 25.95 -1.73
C PRO A 147 11.85 25.18 -1.08
N ASP A 148 11.44 24.05 -1.65
CA ASP A 148 10.32 23.26 -1.14
C ASP A 148 10.69 22.33 0.03
N GLU A 149 11.92 21.80 0.07
CA GLU A 149 12.41 21.06 1.25
C GLU A 149 12.52 22.02 2.45
N THR A 150 12.97 23.24 2.20
CA THR A 150 13.05 24.31 3.19
C THR A 150 11.67 24.67 3.76
N LYS A 151 10.62 24.73 2.93
CA LYS A 151 9.26 25.06 3.40
C LYS A 151 8.75 24.01 4.37
N LEU A 152 8.81 22.73 4.03
CA LEU A 152 8.27 21.70 4.92
C LEU A 152 9.14 21.53 6.17
N LYS A 153 10.46 21.56 6.02
CA LYS A 153 11.37 21.54 7.17
C LYS A 153 11.16 22.74 8.09
N ALA A 154 10.81 23.92 7.54
CA ALA A 154 10.43 25.08 8.34
C ALA A 154 9.16 24.86 9.16
N ARG A 155 8.15 24.16 8.61
CA ARG A 155 6.91 23.80 9.36
C ARG A 155 7.19 22.92 10.57
N PHE A 156 8.18 22.03 10.47
CA PHE A 156 8.64 21.17 11.56
C PHE A 156 9.96 21.67 12.17
N SER A 157 10.24 22.98 12.12
CA SER A 157 11.51 23.57 12.56
C SER A 157 11.89 23.29 14.02
N ARG A 158 10.89 22.98 14.87
CA ARG A 158 11.07 22.57 16.27
C ARG A 158 11.55 21.13 16.44
N TRP A 159 11.66 20.36 15.36
CA TRP A 159 12.30 19.06 15.30
C TRP A 159 13.53 19.18 14.40
N PRO A 160 14.65 19.77 14.89
CA PRO A 160 15.79 20.14 14.05
C PRO A 160 16.47 18.94 13.38
N ASP A 161 16.44 17.79 14.05
CA ASP A 161 17.11 16.56 13.62
C ASP A 161 16.21 15.64 12.77
N ILE A 162 14.98 16.07 12.45
CA ILE A 162 14.07 15.24 11.67
C ILE A 162 14.57 15.06 10.24
N LEU A 163 14.63 13.80 9.81
CA LEU A 163 14.98 13.45 8.43
C LEU A 163 13.73 13.46 7.57
N VAL A 164 13.68 14.34 6.57
CA VAL A 164 12.62 14.34 5.56
C VAL A 164 13.01 13.42 4.42
N ARG A 165 12.09 12.52 4.03
CA ARG A 165 12.30 11.51 2.98
C ARG A 165 11.07 11.38 2.08
N LEU A 166 11.28 10.90 0.86
CA LEU A 166 10.19 10.59 -0.06
C LEU A 166 9.51 9.30 0.36
N ASP A 167 8.18 9.27 0.38
CA ASP A 167 7.46 8.05 0.70
C ASP A 167 7.64 6.99 -0.41
N ILE A 168 7.50 5.72 -0.01
CA ILE A 168 7.80 4.59 -0.89
C ILE A 168 6.91 4.55 -2.14
N TRP A 169 5.65 4.99 -2.06
CA TRP A 169 4.77 4.95 -3.23
C TRP A 169 5.23 5.97 -4.28
N HIS A 170 5.53 7.20 -3.87
CA HIS A 170 6.05 8.20 -4.80
C HIS A 170 7.47 7.87 -5.26
N PHE A 171 8.29 7.24 -4.42
CA PHE A 171 9.59 6.71 -4.83
C PHE A 171 9.45 5.66 -5.95
N MET A 172 8.61 4.65 -5.75
CA MET A 172 8.32 3.63 -6.76
C MET A 172 7.76 4.23 -8.05
N ARG A 173 6.90 5.25 -7.94
CA ARG A 173 6.35 5.94 -9.11
C ARG A 173 7.43 6.70 -9.88
N ARG A 174 8.39 7.34 -9.19
CA ARG A 174 9.54 7.98 -9.84
C ARG A 174 10.46 6.96 -10.51
N ILE A 175 10.71 5.82 -9.88
CA ILE A 175 11.44 4.71 -10.49
C ILE A 175 10.72 4.22 -11.75
N ALA A 176 9.41 3.96 -11.67
CA ALA A 176 8.63 3.47 -12.80
C ALA A 176 8.61 4.43 -14.00
N LEU A 177 8.66 5.75 -13.75
CA LEU A 177 8.82 6.74 -14.82
C LEU A 177 10.20 6.67 -15.49
N GLY A 178 11.24 6.27 -14.76
CA GLY A 178 12.59 6.04 -15.28
C GLY A 178 12.79 4.65 -15.91
N CYS A 179 12.00 3.67 -15.49
CA CYS A 179 11.87 2.34 -16.12
C CYS A 179 11.11 2.48 -17.44
N THR A 180 11.79 3.08 -18.41
CA THR A 180 11.37 3.05 -19.80
C THR A 180 11.23 1.60 -20.27
N THR A 181 10.40 1.33 -21.27
CA THR A 181 10.25 -0.03 -21.83
C THR A 181 11.62 -0.61 -22.20
N ASP A 182 11.76 -1.93 -22.23
CA ASP A 182 12.99 -2.60 -22.69
C ASP A 182 13.44 -2.14 -24.10
N ALA A 183 12.49 -1.70 -24.92
CA ALA A 183 12.74 -1.09 -26.24
C ALA A 183 13.42 0.30 -26.20
N HIS A 184 13.54 0.95 -25.04
CA HIS A 184 14.10 2.30 -24.94
C HIS A 184 15.63 2.27 -24.87
N GLN A 185 16.30 3.17 -25.61
CA GLN A 185 17.77 3.15 -25.76
C GLN A 185 18.55 3.30 -24.44
N LEU A 186 17.97 4.00 -23.44
CA LEU A 186 18.60 4.16 -22.12
C LEU A 186 18.32 3.00 -21.15
N TYR A 187 17.44 2.06 -21.50
CA TYR A 187 17.02 0.97 -20.61
C TYR A 187 18.19 0.10 -20.13
N PRO A 188 19.12 -0.37 -21.00
CA PRO A 188 20.24 -1.21 -20.54
C PRO A 188 21.17 -0.47 -19.56
N ILE A 189 21.42 0.81 -19.80
CA ILE A 189 22.28 1.64 -18.96
C ILE A 189 21.61 1.89 -17.61
N PHE A 190 20.32 2.20 -17.61
CA PHE A 190 19.53 2.40 -16.40
C PHE A 190 19.52 1.13 -15.54
N MET A 191 19.18 -0.02 -16.12
CA MET A 191 19.15 -1.30 -15.41
C MET A 191 20.52 -1.73 -14.89
N SER A 192 21.59 -1.46 -15.64
CA SER A 192 22.98 -1.73 -15.21
C SER A 192 23.37 -0.89 -13.99
N ARG A 193 23.05 0.42 -13.99
CA ARG A 193 23.34 1.28 -12.84
C ARG A 193 22.47 0.91 -11.63
N LEU A 194 21.18 0.63 -11.85
CA LEU A 194 20.26 0.23 -10.79
C LEU A 194 20.69 -1.09 -10.15
N SER A 195 21.07 -2.09 -10.94
CA SER A 195 21.51 -3.39 -10.43
C SER A 195 22.81 -3.27 -9.63
N ALA A 196 23.76 -2.43 -10.06
CA ALA A 196 24.99 -2.16 -9.32
C ALA A 196 24.74 -1.47 -7.96
N CYS A 197 23.64 -0.73 -7.81
CA CYS A 197 23.28 -0.08 -6.54
C CYS A 197 22.44 -0.97 -5.61
N ILE A 198 21.74 -1.97 -6.13
CA ILE A 198 20.84 -2.85 -5.35
C ILE A 198 21.53 -4.16 -4.96
N PHE A 199 22.30 -4.74 -5.88
CA PHE A 199 22.93 -6.03 -5.68
C PHE A 199 24.38 -5.86 -5.29
N GLU A 200 24.68 -6.19 -4.04
CA GLU A 200 26.05 -6.36 -3.58
C GLU A 200 26.39 -7.85 -3.53
N TRP A 201 27.61 -8.18 -3.94
CA TRP A 201 28.12 -9.53 -3.79
C TRP A 201 28.64 -9.73 -2.38
N ASP A 202 28.26 -10.83 -1.74
CA ASP A 202 28.87 -11.21 -0.48
C ASP A 202 30.38 -11.48 -0.68
N ALA A 203 31.21 -10.82 0.11
CA ALA A 203 32.66 -10.86 -0.05
C ALA A 203 33.23 -12.26 0.24
N ALA A 204 32.60 -13.02 1.14
CA ALA A 204 33.03 -14.38 1.47
C ALA A 204 32.70 -15.34 0.33
N ASP A 205 31.49 -15.25 -0.25
CA ASP A 205 31.08 -16.05 -1.41
C ASP A 205 31.96 -15.75 -2.63
N VAL A 206 32.27 -14.47 -2.88
CA VAL A 206 33.20 -14.08 -3.95
C VAL A 206 34.60 -14.65 -3.71
N ALA A 207 35.08 -14.66 -2.45
CA ALA A 207 36.37 -15.24 -2.11
C ALA A 207 36.39 -16.76 -2.31
N LEU A 208 35.32 -17.46 -1.92
CA LEU A 208 35.15 -18.90 -2.15
C LEU A 208 35.13 -19.22 -3.64
N LEU A 209 34.37 -18.47 -4.43
CA LEU A 209 34.31 -18.63 -5.88
C LEU A 209 35.69 -18.40 -6.53
N ARG A 210 36.44 -17.38 -6.10
CA ARG A 210 37.80 -17.11 -6.58
C ARG A 210 38.74 -18.27 -6.28
N ARG A 211 38.71 -18.82 -5.05
CA ARG A 211 39.52 -19.98 -4.65
C ARG A 211 39.16 -21.21 -5.47
N ALA A 212 37.87 -21.51 -5.62
CA ALA A 212 37.41 -22.63 -6.43
C ALA A 212 37.89 -22.51 -7.89
N LYS A 213 37.78 -21.31 -8.48
CA LYS A 213 38.25 -21.04 -9.84
C LYS A 213 39.77 -21.15 -9.99
N GLN A 214 40.54 -20.72 -8.99
CA GLN A 214 42.00 -20.90 -8.98
C GLN A 214 42.37 -22.38 -8.95
N ASN A 215 41.70 -23.17 -8.10
CA ASN A 215 41.96 -24.61 -8.00
C ASN A 215 41.64 -25.35 -9.32
N MET A 216 40.63 -24.91 -10.07
CA MET A 216 40.30 -25.46 -11.39
C MET A 216 41.29 -25.08 -12.49
N LEU A 217 42.05 -23.99 -12.33
CA LEU A 217 43.07 -23.56 -13.29
C LEU A 217 44.44 -24.21 -13.02
N ILE A 218 44.62 -24.80 -11.84
CA ILE A 218 45.85 -25.45 -11.38
C ILE A 218 45.73 -26.99 -11.52
N SER A 219 44.54 -27.52 -11.78
CA SER A 219 44.29 -28.93 -12.16
C SER A 219 44.35 -29.13 -13.67
#